data_AF-A0A2V6G0G8-F1
#
_entry.id   AF-A0A2V6G0G8-F1
#
_cell.length_a   1.000
_cell.length_b   1.000
_cell.length_c   1.000
_cell.angle_alpha   90.00
_cell.angle_beta   90.00
_cell.angle_gamma   90.00
#
_symmetry.space_group_name_H-M   'P 1'
#
loop_
_entity.id
_entity.type
_entity.pdbx_description
1 polymer ?
#
loop_
_entity_poly.entity_id
_entity_poly.type
_entity_poly.pdbx_seq_one_letter_code
_entity_poly.pdbx_strand_id
1 'polypeptide(L)'
;NKTGADLVIATDPDCDRLGVAVRSRTGEMKLISGNQIGSLLLWYRVKKFFELGVLNQENASHAVTIKTFVTTDLQKVIPERYGVRCIETLTGFKYFGAKLEKYERALPPEIRKKYRELSEEEKRAAQLKHSSFYVFGSEESYGYSGADFVRDKDGNAGALMFCEVAAYAKSRGQTVDQLLDEIFAEFGYFAEKNASLYFEGAQGAKQIERLLESYASAPPNEMLGSKVASIRNFETDTIRDVEGDEIPKQKMSIFELADGTRIAVRGSGTEPKIKYYLFAQRRPGKSRFGSAELEKIKAEVNARLEDIWSWLQTDVEQRLGR
;
A
#
# COMPACT_ATOMS: atom_id res chain seq x y z
N ASN A 1 23.23 16.53 -4.43
CA ASN A 1 24.10 17.33 -3.55
C ASN A 1 24.65 18.60 -4.20
N LYS A 2 25.25 18.54 -5.40
CA LYS A 2 25.80 19.72 -6.10
C LYS A 2 24.86 20.94 -6.18
N THR A 3 23.56 20.71 -6.38
CA THR A 3 22.55 21.77 -6.53
C THR A 3 21.81 22.14 -5.25
N GLY A 4 22.07 21.45 -4.13
CA GLY A 4 21.30 21.63 -2.90
C GLY A 4 19.82 21.24 -3.00
N ALA A 5 19.38 20.51 -4.04
CA ALA A 5 17.98 20.18 -4.27
C ALA A 5 17.32 19.48 -3.06
N ASP A 6 16.11 19.90 -2.70
CA ASP A 6 15.31 19.29 -1.61
C ASP A 6 14.72 17.93 -2.03
N LEU A 7 14.57 17.72 -3.34
CA LEU A 7 13.81 16.64 -3.94
C LEU A 7 14.46 16.18 -5.25
N VAL A 8 14.42 14.87 -5.51
CA VAL A 8 14.64 14.28 -6.84
C VAL A 8 13.45 13.38 -7.15
N ILE A 9 12.79 13.65 -8.28
CA ILE A 9 11.68 12.86 -8.80
C ILE A 9 12.14 12.18 -10.09
N ALA A 10 11.77 10.91 -10.27
CA ALA A 10 11.91 10.20 -11.53
C ALA A 10 10.65 9.36 -11.80
N THR A 11 10.31 9.22 -13.08
CA THR A 11 9.32 8.26 -13.57
C THR A 11 10.00 7.13 -14.32
N ASP A 12 9.30 6.01 -14.50
CA ASP A 12 9.75 4.92 -15.35
C ASP A 12 9.43 5.19 -16.84
N PRO A 13 9.89 4.33 -17.79
CA PRO A 13 9.86 4.65 -19.22
C PRO A 13 8.48 4.92 -19.83
N ASP A 14 7.42 4.29 -19.32
CA ASP A 14 6.03 4.50 -19.73
C ASP A 14 5.26 5.46 -18.81
N CYS A 15 5.94 6.03 -17.81
CA CYS A 15 5.43 7.02 -16.86
C CYS A 15 4.25 6.53 -16.01
N ASP A 16 4.15 5.23 -15.72
CA ASP A 16 3.14 4.66 -14.84
C ASP A 16 3.58 4.71 -13.36
N ARG A 17 4.89 4.83 -13.08
CA ARG A 17 5.46 4.85 -11.72
C ARG A 17 6.21 6.12 -11.40
N LEU A 18 6.34 6.35 -10.09
CA LEU A 18 7.03 7.49 -9.51
C LEU A 18 8.00 7.06 -8.40
N GLY A 19 9.29 7.29 -8.63
CA GLY A 19 10.34 7.19 -7.61
C GLY A 19 10.75 8.56 -7.08
N VAL A 20 11.01 8.65 -5.77
CA VAL A 20 11.34 9.91 -5.11
C VAL A 20 12.47 9.73 -4.10
N ALA A 21 13.47 10.63 -4.16
CA ALA A 21 14.42 10.84 -3.08
C ALA A 21 14.22 12.24 -2.47
N VAL A 22 14.26 12.31 -1.14
CA VAL A 22 14.04 13.55 -0.36
C VAL A 22 15.29 13.88 0.46
N ARG A 23 15.52 15.18 0.69
CA ARG A 23 16.55 15.62 1.63
C ARG A 23 16.04 15.49 3.07
N SER A 24 16.76 14.75 3.90
CA SER A 24 16.46 14.57 5.32
C SER A 24 16.86 15.81 6.13
N ARG A 25 16.52 15.81 7.43
CA ARG A 25 16.98 16.84 8.37
C ARG A 25 18.50 16.86 8.55
N THR A 26 19.19 15.73 8.35
CA THR A 26 20.67 15.68 8.39
C THR A 26 21.31 16.26 7.13
N GLY A 27 20.50 16.65 6.14
CA GLY A 27 20.97 17.16 4.86
C GLY A 27 21.31 16.06 3.85
N GLU A 28 21.13 14.79 4.19
CA GLU A 28 21.40 13.66 3.31
C GLU A 28 20.22 13.37 2.38
N MET A 29 20.50 12.90 1.16
CA MET A 29 19.44 12.43 0.26
C MET A 29 19.08 10.99 0.59
N LYS A 30 17.79 10.74 0.80
CA LYS A 30 17.24 9.41 1.12
C LYS A 30 16.18 9.04 0.11
N LEU A 31 16.29 7.85 -0.47
CA LEU A 31 15.23 7.25 -1.27
C LEU A 31 14.11 6.81 -0.31
N ILE A 32 12.87 7.19 -0.62
CA ILE A 32 11.69 6.73 0.12
C ILE A 32 10.95 5.66 -0.67
N SER A 33 10.36 4.69 0.03
CA SER A 33 9.70 3.55 -0.61
C SER A 33 8.39 3.95 -1.29
N GLY A 34 7.89 3.10 -2.20
CA GLY A 34 6.60 3.32 -2.84
C GLY A 34 5.44 3.40 -1.83
N ASN A 35 5.51 2.62 -0.75
CA ASN A 35 4.54 2.70 0.34
C ASN A 35 4.63 4.02 1.11
N GLN A 36 5.83 4.55 1.35
CA GLN A 36 6.03 5.83 2.04
C GLN A 36 5.49 6.99 1.20
N ILE A 37 5.81 7.01 -0.10
CA ILE A 37 5.26 7.98 -1.07
C ILE A 37 3.73 7.89 -1.07
N GLY A 38 3.16 6.70 -1.29
CA GLY A 38 1.71 6.51 -1.32
C GLY A 38 1.02 6.91 -0.02
N SER A 39 1.65 6.66 1.14
CA SER A 39 1.11 7.06 2.45
C SER A 39 1.12 8.58 2.65
N LEU A 40 2.18 9.27 2.22
CA LEU A 40 2.26 10.74 2.22
C LEU A 40 1.16 11.35 1.35
N LEU A 41 1.04 10.87 0.11
CA LEU A 41 0.03 11.33 -0.85
C LEU A 41 -1.39 11.11 -0.31
N LEU A 42 -1.68 9.90 0.18
CA LEU A 42 -2.98 9.54 0.73
C LEU A 42 -3.34 10.37 1.96
N TRP A 43 -2.43 10.47 2.94
CA TRP A 43 -2.65 11.25 4.15
C TRP A 43 -2.95 12.71 3.82
N TYR A 44 -2.12 13.33 2.98
CA TYR A 44 -2.29 14.72 2.60
C TYR A 44 -3.63 14.94 1.90
N ARG A 45 -3.99 14.05 0.97
CA ARG A 45 -5.21 14.15 0.19
C ARG A 45 -6.47 13.97 1.03
N VAL A 46 -6.53 12.95 1.90
CA VAL A 46 -7.65 12.77 2.83
C VAL A 46 -7.77 13.98 3.75
N LYS A 47 -6.66 14.40 4.37
CA LYS A 47 -6.63 15.57 5.25
C LYS A 47 -7.16 16.83 4.55
N LYS A 48 -6.69 17.11 3.33
CA LYS A 48 -7.10 18.30 2.57
C LYS A 48 -8.55 18.26 2.15
N PHE A 49 -9.10 17.10 1.78
CA PHE A 49 -10.53 17.01 1.50
C PHE A 49 -11.41 17.32 2.70
N PHE A 50 -10.98 16.96 3.91
CA PHE A 50 -11.66 17.37 5.14
C PHE A 50 -11.49 18.87 5.44
N GLU A 51 -10.27 19.40 5.32
CA GLU A 51 -10.01 20.84 5.55
C GLU A 51 -10.77 21.76 4.59
N LEU A 52 -10.97 21.32 3.35
CA LEU A 52 -11.72 22.06 2.33
C LEU A 52 -13.25 21.85 2.43
N GLY A 53 -13.73 21.03 3.37
CA GLY A 53 -15.16 20.71 3.53
C GLY A 53 -15.74 19.85 2.41
N VAL A 54 -14.90 19.28 1.55
CA VAL A 54 -15.31 18.35 0.48
C VAL A 54 -15.76 17.03 1.08
N LEU A 55 -15.01 16.54 2.06
CA LEU A 55 -15.39 15.41 2.90
C LEU A 55 -15.69 15.89 4.32
N ASN A 56 -16.65 15.24 4.95
CA ASN A 56 -17.05 15.48 6.33
C ASN A 56 -17.61 14.17 6.92
N GLN A 57 -18.00 14.19 8.19
CA GLN A 57 -18.48 12.98 8.88
C GLN A 57 -19.76 12.40 8.26
N GLU A 58 -20.58 13.20 7.58
CA GLU A 58 -21.84 12.75 6.99
C GLU A 58 -21.60 12.00 5.66
N ASN A 59 -20.59 12.39 4.89
CA ASN A 59 -20.32 11.82 3.57
C ASN A 59 -19.05 10.97 3.46
N ALA A 60 -18.21 10.90 4.51
CA ALA A 60 -16.93 10.18 4.48
C ALA A 60 -17.07 8.71 4.11
N SER A 61 -18.16 8.06 4.54
CA SER A 61 -18.47 6.67 4.21
C SER A 61 -18.73 6.44 2.72
N HIS A 62 -19.06 7.49 1.96
CA HIS A 62 -19.20 7.42 0.51
C HIS A 62 -17.85 7.57 -0.21
N ALA A 63 -16.80 8.04 0.47
CA ALA A 63 -15.47 8.13 -0.09
C ALA A 63 -14.71 6.80 0.03
N VAL A 64 -13.82 6.55 -0.93
CA VAL A 64 -13.09 5.29 -1.03
C VAL A 64 -11.64 5.48 -1.47
N THR A 65 -10.74 4.74 -0.84
CA THR A 65 -9.35 4.56 -1.26
C THR A 65 -9.12 3.11 -1.61
N ILE A 66 -8.20 2.84 -2.54
CA ILE A 66 -7.91 1.47 -2.99
C ILE A 66 -6.42 1.18 -2.81
N LYS A 67 -6.08 0.03 -2.23
CA LYS A 67 -4.71 -0.49 -2.12
C LYS A 67 -4.69 -1.96 -2.48
N THR A 68 -3.50 -2.52 -2.71
CA THR A 68 -3.38 -3.98 -2.81
C THR A 68 -3.20 -4.62 -1.44
N PHE A 69 -3.45 -5.93 -1.35
CA PHE A 69 -3.12 -6.71 -0.14
C PHE A 69 -1.63 -6.71 0.22
N VAL A 70 -0.75 -6.35 -0.71
CA VAL A 70 0.71 -6.26 -0.52
C VAL A 70 1.23 -4.82 -0.43
N THR A 71 0.32 -3.84 -0.32
CA THR A 71 0.62 -2.45 0.08
C THR A 71 0.58 -2.34 1.61
N THR A 72 1.36 -1.42 2.19
CA THR A 72 1.42 -1.19 3.65
C THR A 72 0.04 -0.94 4.27
N ASP A 73 -0.18 -1.40 5.50
CA ASP A 73 -1.43 -1.15 6.24
C ASP A 73 -1.51 0.27 6.81
N LEU A 74 -0.43 1.07 6.76
CA LEU A 74 -0.53 2.51 7.03
C LEU A 74 -1.58 3.16 6.11
N GLN A 75 -1.61 2.76 4.84
CA GLN A 75 -2.58 3.25 3.86
C GLN A 75 -4.01 2.74 4.09
N LYS A 76 -4.23 1.79 4.99
CA LYS A 76 -5.56 1.38 5.43
C LYS A 76 -6.03 2.23 6.60
N VAL A 77 -5.12 2.46 7.54
CA VAL A 77 -5.41 3.07 8.85
C VAL A 77 -5.61 4.58 8.75
N ILE A 78 -4.90 5.23 7.83
CA ILE A 78 -5.07 6.65 7.54
C ILE A 78 -6.53 6.96 7.17
N PRO A 79 -7.11 6.44 6.07
CA PRO A 79 -8.47 6.79 5.65
C PRO A 79 -9.53 6.32 6.65
N GLU A 80 -9.36 5.14 7.26
CA GLU A 80 -10.31 4.60 8.24
C GLU A 80 -10.49 5.53 9.45
N ARG A 81 -9.43 6.23 9.89
CA ARG A 81 -9.52 7.22 10.97
C ARG A 81 -10.44 8.41 10.64
N TYR A 82 -10.62 8.70 9.36
CA TYR A 82 -11.50 9.75 8.86
C TYR A 82 -12.89 9.21 8.47
N GLY A 83 -13.16 7.92 8.66
CA GLY A 83 -14.40 7.28 8.21
C GLY A 83 -14.45 6.99 6.70
N VAL A 84 -13.32 7.15 5.99
CA VAL A 84 -13.19 6.84 4.56
C VAL A 84 -12.91 5.34 4.40
N ARG A 85 -13.59 4.69 3.45
CA ARG A 85 -13.44 3.24 3.23
C ARG A 85 -12.11 2.94 2.53
N CYS A 86 -11.43 1.87 2.97
CA CYS A 86 -10.25 1.34 2.30
C CYS A 86 -10.55 -0.03 1.67
N ILE A 87 -10.48 -0.11 0.34
CA ILE A 87 -10.66 -1.36 -0.42
C ILE A 87 -9.30 -2.00 -0.64
N GLU A 88 -9.23 -3.30 -0.37
CA GLU A 88 -8.04 -4.10 -0.62
C GLU A 88 -8.28 -5.02 -1.82
N THR A 89 -7.43 -4.94 -2.85
CA THR A 89 -7.51 -5.78 -4.04
C THR A 89 -6.26 -6.65 -4.21
N LEU A 90 -6.30 -7.61 -5.12
CA LEU A 90 -5.08 -8.25 -5.61
C LEU A 90 -4.17 -7.24 -6.32
N THR A 91 -2.89 -7.58 -6.47
CA THR A 91 -1.94 -6.77 -7.24
C THR A 91 -2.34 -6.69 -8.71
N GLY A 92 -2.29 -5.48 -9.27
CA GLY A 92 -2.60 -5.15 -10.65
C GLY A 92 -3.72 -4.12 -10.75
N PHE A 93 -3.47 -3.03 -11.49
CA PHE A 93 -4.43 -1.93 -11.66
C PHE A 93 -5.74 -2.33 -12.36
N LYS A 94 -5.79 -3.48 -13.05
CA LYS A 94 -7.05 -4.05 -13.56
C LYS A 94 -8.13 -4.20 -12.49
N TYR A 95 -7.75 -4.52 -11.24
CA TYR A 95 -8.71 -4.66 -10.13
C TYR A 95 -9.20 -3.29 -9.64
N PHE A 96 -8.35 -2.26 -9.69
CA PHE A 96 -8.73 -0.88 -9.45
C PHE A 96 -9.72 -0.43 -10.53
N GLY A 97 -9.39 -0.67 -11.80
CA GLY A 97 -10.27 -0.40 -12.95
C GLY A 97 -11.65 -1.02 -12.80
N ALA A 98 -11.74 -2.29 -12.35
CA ALA A 98 -13.02 -2.95 -12.11
C ALA A 98 -13.86 -2.27 -11.00
N LYS A 99 -13.21 -1.83 -9.91
CA LYS A 99 -13.89 -1.05 -8.85
C LYS A 99 -14.38 0.29 -9.35
N LEU A 100 -13.52 0.99 -10.08
CA LEU A 100 -13.85 2.27 -10.65
C LEU A 100 -15.00 2.17 -11.68
N GLU A 101 -15.04 1.10 -12.47
CA GLU A 101 -16.15 0.80 -13.37
C GLU A 101 -17.44 0.48 -12.59
N LYS A 102 -17.37 -0.30 -11.51
CA LYS A 102 -18.51 -0.55 -10.60
C LYS A 102 -19.09 0.77 -10.10
N TYR A 103 -18.24 1.71 -9.68
CA TYR A 103 -18.68 3.02 -9.18
C TYR A 103 -19.31 3.88 -10.28
N GLU A 104 -18.74 3.90 -11.48
CA GLU A 104 -19.31 4.61 -12.64
C GLU A 104 -20.66 4.00 -13.07
N ARG A 105 -20.80 2.67 -13.01
CA ARG A 105 -22.05 1.97 -13.35
C ARG A 105 -23.19 2.19 -12.35
N ALA A 106 -22.87 2.48 -11.09
CA ALA A 106 -23.85 2.79 -10.06
C ALA A 106 -24.44 4.21 -10.19
N LEU A 107 -23.85 5.08 -11.03
CA LEU A 107 -24.39 6.41 -11.29
C LEU A 107 -25.70 6.34 -12.09
N PRO A 108 -26.61 7.33 -11.92
CA PRO A 108 -27.81 7.44 -12.73
C PRO A 108 -27.50 7.45 -14.24
N PRO A 109 -28.28 6.77 -15.09
CA PRO A 109 -27.98 6.61 -16.53
C PRO A 109 -27.70 7.93 -17.27
N GLU A 110 -28.43 8.99 -16.93
CA GLU A 110 -28.32 10.33 -17.50
C GLU A 110 -27.03 11.06 -17.10
N ILE A 111 -26.50 10.79 -15.90
CA ILE A 111 -25.19 11.27 -15.46
C ILE A 111 -24.11 10.44 -16.12
N ARG A 112 -24.23 9.11 -16.07
CA ARG A 112 -23.25 8.17 -16.61
C ARG A 112 -22.95 8.42 -18.08
N LYS A 113 -23.98 8.73 -18.89
CA LYS A 113 -23.83 8.97 -20.34
C LYS A 113 -22.87 10.14 -20.66
N LYS A 114 -22.79 11.15 -19.80
CA LYS A 114 -21.94 12.33 -19.96
C LYS A 114 -20.80 12.38 -18.93
N TYR A 115 -20.57 11.29 -18.19
CA TYR A 115 -19.70 11.30 -17.01
C TYR A 115 -18.28 11.81 -17.31
N ARG A 116 -17.75 11.48 -18.49
CA ARG A 116 -16.41 11.89 -18.93
C ARG A 116 -16.31 13.37 -19.32
N GLU A 117 -17.44 14.02 -19.59
CA GLU A 117 -17.53 15.44 -19.96
C GLU A 117 -17.74 16.35 -18.74
N LEU A 118 -18.12 15.77 -17.59
CA LEU A 118 -18.33 16.51 -16.35
C LEU A 118 -17.01 17.07 -15.81
N SER A 119 -17.10 18.23 -15.16
CA SER A 119 -16.02 18.75 -14.32
C SER A 119 -15.70 17.82 -13.15
N GLU A 120 -14.51 17.93 -12.57
CA GLU A 120 -14.13 17.13 -11.41
C GLU A 120 -15.03 17.41 -10.19
N GLU A 121 -15.52 18.65 -10.02
CA GLU A 121 -16.51 18.95 -8.98
C GLU A 121 -17.84 18.23 -9.21
N GLU A 122 -18.35 18.22 -10.44
CA GLU A 122 -19.60 17.54 -10.80
C GLU A 122 -19.50 16.02 -10.66
N LYS A 123 -18.38 15.43 -11.13
CA LYS A 123 -18.12 13.98 -10.95
C LYS A 123 -18.11 13.61 -9.48
N ARG A 124 -17.38 14.36 -8.67
CA ARG A 124 -17.28 14.14 -7.22
C ARG A 124 -18.64 14.25 -6.54
N ALA A 125 -19.42 15.29 -6.86
CA ALA A 125 -20.75 15.48 -6.30
C ALA A 125 -21.69 14.31 -6.68
N ALA A 126 -21.64 13.85 -7.93
CA ALA A 126 -22.43 12.71 -8.39
C ALA A 126 -22.00 11.41 -7.68
N GLN A 127 -20.70 11.17 -7.53
CA GLN A 127 -20.16 10.00 -6.84
C GLN A 127 -20.54 9.99 -5.36
N LEU A 128 -20.37 11.09 -4.64
CA LEU A 128 -20.75 11.19 -3.22
C LEU A 128 -22.25 10.95 -3.00
N LYS A 129 -23.09 11.38 -3.94
CA LYS A 129 -24.54 11.28 -3.82
C LYS A 129 -25.11 9.92 -4.24
N HIS A 130 -24.53 9.30 -5.27
CA HIS A 130 -25.14 8.14 -5.93
C HIS A 130 -24.25 6.89 -5.97
N SER A 131 -23.00 6.98 -5.57
CA SER A 131 -22.02 5.91 -5.72
C SER A 131 -20.90 6.02 -4.67
N SER A 132 -19.65 5.82 -5.07
CA SER A 132 -18.45 5.96 -4.25
C SER A 132 -17.50 6.99 -4.83
N PHE A 133 -17.08 7.96 -4.02
CA PHE A 133 -16.08 8.94 -4.40
C PHE A 133 -14.67 8.37 -4.31
N TYR A 134 -14.04 8.14 -5.46
CA TYR A 134 -12.67 7.63 -5.50
C TYR A 134 -11.67 8.73 -5.12
N VAL A 135 -11.06 8.57 -3.95
CA VAL A 135 -10.08 9.49 -3.40
C VAL A 135 -8.71 9.20 -3.96
N PHE A 136 -8.21 7.97 -3.83
CA PHE A 136 -6.82 7.63 -4.16
C PHE A 136 -6.62 6.12 -4.31
N GLY A 137 -5.70 5.73 -5.18
CA GLY A 137 -5.26 4.36 -5.35
C GLY A 137 -3.73 4.24 -5.31
N SER A 138 -3.21 3.18 -4.68
CA SER A 138 -1.77 2.93 -4.61
C SER A 138 -1.38 1.45 -4.56
N GLU A 139 -0.32 1.13 -5.29
CA GLU A 139 0.44 -0.11 -5.14
C GLU A 139 1.80 0.18 -4.50
N GLU A 140 2.34 -0.79 -3.74
CA GLU A 140 3.68 -0.74 -3.14
C GLU A 140 4.79 -0.58 -4.18
N SER A 141 4.49 -0.97 -5.42
CA SER A 141 5.37 -0.96 -6.58
C SER A 141 5.53 0.42 -7.24
N TYR A 142 5.40 1.51 -6.47
CA TYR A 142 5.55 2.91 -6.92
C TYR A 142 4.45 3.43 -7.86
N GLY A 143 3.29 2.74 -7.90
CA GLY A 143 2.16 3.11 -8.76
C GLY A 143 1.06 3.83 -7.98
N TYR A 144 0.59 4.97 -8.49
CA TYR A 144 -0.43 5.79 -7.83
C TYR A 144 -1.47 6.29 -8.83
N SER A 145 -2.70 6.52 -8.35
CA SER A 145 -3.76 7.16 -9.11
C SER A 145 -4.52 8.10 -8.20
N GLY A 146 -4.49 9.39 -8.53
CA GLY A 146 -5.17 10.45 -7.78
C GLY A 146 -6.59 10.74 -8.25
N ALA A 147 -7.05 10.13 -9.34
CA ALA A 147 -8.35 10.44 -9.93
C ALA A 147 -8.82 9.28 -10.81
N ASP A 148 -10.09 9.30 -11.17
CA ASP A 148 -10.73 8.18 -11.84
C ASP A 148 -10.71 8.29 -13.39
N PHE A 149 -10.26 9.42 -13.94
CA PHE A 149 -10.21 9.62 -15.39
C PHE A 149 -9.15 8.76 -16.09
N VAL A 150 -8.03 8.44 -15.42
CA VAL A 150 -7.07 7.41 -15.84
C VAL A 150 -7.40 6.12 -15.08
N ARG A 151 -7.63 5.03 -15.81
CA ARG A 151 -7.89 3.69 -15.24
C ARG A 151 -6.61 2.86 -15.10
N ASP A 152 -5.49 3.55 -14.95
CA ASP A 152 -4.14 3.02 -14.77
C ASP A 152 -3.38 3.91 -13.77
N LYS A 153 -2.14 3.54 -13.47
CA LYS A 153 -1.23 4.37 -12.69
C LYS A 153 -0.80 5.58 -13.51
N ASP A 154 -0.54 6.68 -12.84
CA ASP A 154 -0.11 7.92 -13.47
C ASP A 154 1.05 8.52 -12.67
N GLY A 155 2.28 8.24 -13.12
CA GLY A 155 3.51 8.72 -12.50
C GLY A 155 3.64 10.24 -12.59
N ASN A 156 3.11 10.86 -13.65
CA ASN A 156 3.15 12.31 -13.84
C ASN A 156 2.20 13.03 -12.88
N ALA A 157 0.96 12.56 -12.77
CA ALA A 157 0.02 13.06 -11.76
C ALA A 157 0.56 12.81 -10.36
N GLY A 158 1.15 11.64 -10.10
CA GLY A 158 1.84 11.32 -8.85
C GLY A 158 2.95 12.33 -8.54
N ALA A 159 3.78 12.70 -9.52
CA ALA A 159 4.85 13.68 -9.36
C ALA A 159 4.31 15.06 -8.95
N LEU A 160 3.24 15.53 -9.62
CA LEU A 160 2.59 16.80 -9.28
C LEU A 160 2.02 16.77 -7.86
N MET A 161 1.31 15.70 -7.50
CA MET A 161 0.78 15.53 -6.14
C MET A 161 1.91 15.50 -5.11
N PHE A 162 3.04 14.87 -5.41
CA PHE A 162 4.17 14.82 -4.50
C PHE A 162 4.84 16.18 -4.33
N CYS A 163 4.97 16.96 -5.40
CA CYS A 163 5.43 18.35 -5.33
C CYS A 163 4.54 19.19 -4.40
N GLU A 164 3.23 18.98 -4.43
CA GLU A 164 2.30 19.65 -3.51
C GLU A 164 2.55 19.25 -2.04
N VAL A 165 2.73 17.95 -1.76
CA VAL A 165 3.08 17.46 -0.41
C VAL A 165 4.41 18.05 0.06
N ALA A 166 5.42 18.10 -0.81
CA ALA A 166 6.71 18.68 -0.49
C ALA A 166 6.62 20.18 -0.22
N ALA A 167 5.83 20.92 -1.01
CA ALA A 167 5.55 22.33 -0.79
C ALA A 167 4.82 22.55 0.54
N TYR A 168 3.87 21.68 0.90
CA TYR A 168 3.18 21.72 2.19
C TYR A 168 4.13 21.45 3.37
N ALA A 169 5.03 20.47 3.27
CA ALA A 169 6.05 20.24 4.29
C ALA A 169 6.93 21.50 4.47
N LYS A 170 7.39 22.07 3.35
CA LYS A 170 8.25 23.26 3.34
C LYS A 170 7.55 24.49 3.90
N SER A 171 6.26 24.69 3.62
CA SER A 171 5.49 25.82 4.18
C SER A 171 5.31 25.72 5.70
N ARG A 172 5.44 24.51 6.26
CA ARG A 172 5.49 24.25 7.71
C ARG A 172 6.93 24.29 8.28
N GLY A 173 7.92 24.65 7.49
CA GLY A 173 9.33 24.62 7.90
C GLY A 173 9.88 23.21 8.14
N GLN A 174 9.26 22.19 7.55
CA GLN A 174 9.63 20.78 7.69
C GLN A 174 10.23 20.23 6.39
N THR A 175 11.09 19.23 6.50
CA THR A 175 11.40 18.34 5.37
C THR A 175 10.31 17.30 5.19
N VAL A 176 10.25 16.65 4.01
CA VAL A 176 9.29 15.55 3.77
C VAL A 176 9.54 14.37 4.71
N ASP A 177 10.80 14.08 5.05
CA ASP A 177 11.16 13.01 6.00
C ASP A 177 10.62 13.32 7.41
N GLN A 178 10.63 14.60 7.85
CA GLN A 178 9.99 15.00 9.10
C GLN A 178 8.45 14.92 9.04
N LEU A 179 7.85 15.25 7.90
CA LEU A 179 6.41 15.09 7.71
C LEU A 179 6.00 13.61 7.77
N LEU A 180 6.81 12.72 7.19
CA LEU A 180 6.59 11.28 7.27
C LEU A 180 6.67 10.77 8.72
N ASP A 181 7.62 11.29 9.51
CA ASP A 181 7.71 10.97 10.95
C ASP A 181 6.51 11.47 11.75
N GLU A 182 5.94 12.63 11.40
CA GLU A 182 4.70 13.13 11.99
C GLU A 182 3.54 12.16 11.73
N ILE A 183 3.41 11.66 10.50
CA ILE A 183 2.41 10.65 10.14
C ILE A 183 2.65 9.35 10.91
N PHE A 184 3.88 8.86 11.00
CA PHE A 184 4.18 7.64 11.76
C PHE A 184 3.91 7.81 13.25
N ALA A 185 4.21 8.97 13.83
CA ALA A 185 3.89 9.24 15.23
C ALA A 185 2.38 9.19 15.48
N GLU A 186 1.57 9.72 14.57
CA GLU A 186 0.12 9.80 14.70
C GLU A 186 -0.60 8.49 14.41
N PHE A 187 -0.21 7.78 13.34
CA PHE A 187 -0.93 6.59 12.85
C PHE A 187 -0.30 5.27 13.27
N GLY A 188 0.96 5.29 13.69
CA GLY A 188 1.77 4.11 13.95
C GLY A 188 2.94 4.01 12.99
N TYR A 189 3.99 3.30 13.41
CA TYR A 189 5.09 2.98 12.54
C TYR A 189 4.80 1.66 11.83
N PHE A 190 4.91 1.70 10.50
CA PHE A 190 4.73 0.54 9.63
C PHE A 190 5.96 0.45 8.76
N ALA A 191 6.59 -0.71 8.76
CA ALA A 191 7.70 -1.01 7.88
C ALA A 191 7.39 -2.24 7.07
N GLU A 192 8.04 -2.31 5.91
CA GLU A 192 7.91 -3.41 4.98
C GLU A 192 9.27 -3.86 4.46
N LYS A 193 9.33 -5.14 4.09
CA LYS A 193 10.43 -5.71 3.32
C LYS A 193 9.88 -6.55 2.18
N ASN A 194 10.23 -6.18 0.96
CA ASN A 194 9.89 -6.94 -0.24
C ASN A 194 11.11 -7.72 -0.68
N ALA A 195 11.02 -9.04 -0.67
CA ALA A 195 12.11 -9.94 -1.02
C ALA A 195 11.67 -10.97 -2.07
N SER A 196 12.63 -11.56 -2.76
CA SER A 196 12.36 -12.60 -3.75
C SER A 196 13.48 -13.62 -3.75
N LEU A 197 13.13 -14.89 -3.97
CA LEU A 197 14.08 -15.96 -4.25
C LEU A 197 13.88 -16.41 -5.69
N TYR A 198 15.00 -16.52 -6.41
CA TYR A 198 15.04 -16.88 -7.83
C TYR A 198 15.42 -18.35 -7.98
N PHE A 199 14.71 -19.07 -8.84
CA PHE A 199 14.94 -20.48 -9.11
C PHE A 199 14.92 -20.71 -10.62
N GLU A 200 16.08 -20.83 -11.25
CA GLU A 200 16.18 -20.87 -12.70
C GLU A 200 15.77 -22.23 -13.32
N GLY A 201 15.35 -22.16 -14.58
CA GLY A 201 15.01 -23.34 -15.39
C GLY A 201 13.74 -24.07 -14.98
N ALA A 202 13.44 -25.16 -15.70
CA ALA A 202 12.24 -25.97 -15.47
C ALA A 202 12.23 -26.63 -14.08
N GLN A 203 13.40 -26.97 -13.54
CA GLN A 203 13.52 -27.46 -12.17
C GLN A 203 13.14 -26.38 -11.15
N GLY A 204 13.58 -25.14 -11.38
CA GLY A 204 13.25 -24.03 -10.50
C GLY A 204 11.76 -23.69 -10.46
N ALA A 205 11.07 -23.77 -11.60
CA ALA A 205 9.61 -23.64 -11.65
C ALA A 205 8.90 -24.68 -10.76
N LYS A 206 9.33 -25.94 -10.81
CA LYS A 206 8.81 -27.01 -9.95
C LYS A 206 9.12 -26.78 -8.46
N GLN A 207 10.28 -26.18 -8.15
CA GLN A 207 10.62 -25.82 -6.77
C GLN A 207 9.70 -24.73 -6.23
N ILE A 208 9.39 -23.71 -7.04
CA ILE A 208 8.44 -22.66 -6.67
C ILE A 208 7.04 -23.23 -6.42
N GLU A 209 6.56 -24.12 -7.29
CA GLU A 209 5.26 -24.79 -7.11
C GLU A 209 5.22 -25.60 -5.81
N ARG A 210 6.25 -26.42 -5.55
CA ARG A 210 6.36 -27.19 -4.30
C ARG A 210 6.41 -26.30 -3.06
N LEU A 211 7.12 -25.17 -3.12
CA LEU A 211 7.16 -24.22 -2.00
C LEU A 211 5.77 -23.66 -1.71
N LEU A 212 5.06 -23.16 -2.73
CA LEU A 212 3.72 -22.61 -2.58
C LEU A 212 2.74 -23.66 -2.05
N GLU A 213 2.78 -24.88 -2.59
CA GLU A 213 1.96 -25.99 -2.11
C GLU A 213 2.30 -26.37 -0.66
N SER A 214 3.58 -26.36 -0.28
CA SER A 214 3.99 -26.65 1.09
C SER A 214 3.49 -25.60 2.09
N TYR A 215 3.44 -24.32 1.71
CA TYR A 215 2.88 -23.27 2.56
C TYR A 215 1.36 -23.39 2.71
N ALA A 216 0.67 -23.91 1.70
CA ALA A 216 -0.77 -24.13 1.74
C ALA A 216 -1.16 -25.40 2.52
N SER A 217 -0.41 -26.50 2.32
CA SER A 217 -0.72 -27.82 2.88
C SER A 217 -0.12 -28.08 4.26
N ALA A 218 1.07 -27.52 4.53
CA ALA A 218 1.78 -27.66 5.80
C ALA A 218 2.34 -26.30 6.24
N PRO A 219 1.46 -25.33 6.55
CA PRO A 219 1.89 -24.02 7.03
C PRO A 219 2.61 -24.16 8.38
N PRO A 220 3.60 -23.29 8.67
CA PRO A 220 4.17 -23.22 10.02
C PRO A 220 3.09 -22.88 11.05
N ASN A 221 3.19 -23.46 12.25
CA ASN A 221 2.36 -23.04 13.39
C ASN A 221 2.96 -21.84 14.13
N GLU A 222 4.25 -21.57 13.89
CA GLU A 222 5.03 -20.50 14.50
C GLU A 222 6.11 -20.05 13.51
N MET A 223 6.41 -18.75 13.48
CA MET A 223 7.52 -18.18 12.73
C MET A 223 8.31 -17.26 13.66
N LEU A 224 9.59 -17.59 13.86
CA LEU A 224 10.52 -16.84 14.72
C LEU A 224 9.91 -16.47 16.09
N GLY A 225 9.45 -17.46 16.85
CA GLY A 225 8.89 -17.29 18.19
C GLY A 225 7.45 -16.79 18.24
N SER A 226 6.86 -16.40 17.11
CA SER A 226 5.51 -15.82 17.04
C SER A 226 4.54 -16.80 16.40
N LYS A 227 3.47 -17.15 17.13
CA LYS A 227 2.44 -18.08 16.64
C LYS A 227 1.75 -17.52 15.39
N VAL A 228 1.47 -18.40 14.42
CA VAL A 228 0.62 -18.05 13.29
C VAL A 228 -0.83 -17.96 13.79
N ALA A 229 -1.36 -16.75 13.83
CA ALA A 229 -2.68 -16.46 14.37
C ALA A 229 -3.79 -16.68 13.33
N SER A 230 -3.52 -16.36 12.07
CA SER A 230 -4.43 -16.69 10.96
C SER A 230 -3.69 -16.83 9.64
N ILE A 231 -4.31 -17.56 8.72
CA ILE A 231 -3.84 -17.76 7.36
C ILE A 231 -5.01 -17.44 6.44
N ARG A 232 -4.78 -16.60 5.43
CA ARG A 232 -5.69 -16.39 4.31
C ARG A 232 -5.08 -17.03 3.07
N ASN A 233 -5.72 -18.08 2.57
CA ASN A 233 -5.32 -18.74 1.33
C ASN A 233 -6.20 -18.24 0.18
N PHE A 234 -5.63 -17.43 -0.70
CA PHE A 234 -6.36 -16.82 -1.81
C PHE A 234 -6.70 -17.82 -2.93
N GLU A 235 -6.16 -19.04 -2.90
CA GLU A 235 -6.49 -20.09 -3.85
C GLU A 235 -7.76 -20.86 -3.43
N THR A 236 -7.92 -21.10 -2.12
CA THR A 236 -9.01 -21.93 -1.60
C THR A 236 -10.12 -21.14 -0.94
N ASP A 237 -9.80 -20.06 -0.23
CA ASP A 237 -10.75 -19.38 0.65
C ASP A 237 -11.64 -18.39 -0.11
N THR A 238 -12.92 -18.30 0.22
CA THR A 238 -13.80 -17.25 -0.30
C THR A 238 -13.56 -15.97 0.48
N ILE A 239 -12.74 -15.08 -0.09
CA ILE A 239 -12.39 -13.79 0.51
C ILE A 239 -13.27 -12.71 -0.12
N ARG A 240 -13.80 -11.81 0.71
CA ARG A 240 -14.55 -10.63 0.26
C ARG A 240 -13.89 -9.36 0.77
N ASP A 241 -13.97 -8.29 0.01
CA ASP A 241 -13.58 -6.97 0.51
C ASP A 241 -14.68 -6.33 1.37
N VAL A 242 -14.41 -5.11 1.85
CA VAL A 242 -15.32 -4.35 2.72
C VAL A 242 -16.63 -3.92 2.04
N GLU A 243 -16.76 -4.08 0.72
CA GLU A 243 -18.01 -3.86 -0.02
C GLU A 243 -18.77 -5.16 -0.28
N GLY A 244 -18.24 -6.31 0.16
CA GLY A 244 -18.82 -7.62 -0.06
C GLY A 244 -18.48 -8.26 -1.42
N ASP A 245 -17.65 -7.61 -2.24
CA ASP A 245 -17.24 -8.18 -3.53
C ASP A 245 -16.23 -9.30 -3.29
N GLU A 246 -16.37 -10.38 -4.04
CA GLU A 246 -15.47 -11.53 -3.94
C GLU A 246 -14.13 -11.24 -4.61
N ILE A 247 -13.04 -11.52 -3.88
CA ILE A 247 -11.68 -11.43 -4.39
C ILE A 247 -11.40 -12.64 -5.28
N PRO A 248 -10.92 -12.44 -6.53
CA PRO A 248 -10.61 -13.55 -7.42
C PRO A 248 -9.56 -14.49 -6.83
N LYS A 249 -9.63 -15.77 -7.21
CA LYS A 249 -8.69 -16.77 -6.74
C LYS A 249 -7.29 -16.52 -7.28
N GLN A 250 -6.27 -16.72 -6.44
CA GLN A 250 -4.86 -16.59 -6.82
C GLN A 250 -3.98 -17.45 -5.92
N LYS A 251 -2.91 -18.03 -6.48
CA LYS A 251 -1.83 -18.69 -5.72
C LYS A 251 -1.05 -17.69 -4.86
N MET A 252 -1.61 -17.37 -3.70
CA MET A 252 -1.04 -16.47 -2.70
C MET A 252 -1.58 -16.84 -1.32
N SER A 253 -0.70 -16.80 -0.33
CA SER A 253 -1.07 -16.98 1.07
C SER A 253 -0.62 -15.76 1.87
N ILE A 254 -1.46 -15.31 2.81
CA ILE A 254 -1.09 -14.28 3.79
C ILE A 254 -1.18 -14.89 5.18
N PHE A 255 -0.08 -14.81 5.91
CA PHE A 255 0.06 -15.24 7.30
C PHE A 255 0.02 -13.99 8.19
N GLU A 256 -0.82 -14.02 9.21
CA GLU A 256 -0.83 -13.03 10.29
C GLU A 256 -0.29 -13.70 11.55
N LEU A 257 0.77 -13.15 12.13
CA LEU A 257 1.37 -13.65 13.37
C LEU A 257 0.79 -12.94 14.59
N ALA A 258 0.88 -13.57 15.76
CA ALA A 258 0.33 -13.05 17.01
C ALA A 258 0.95 -11.70 17.47
N ASP A 259 2.18 -11.41 17.04
CA ASP A 259 2.87 -10.13 17.28
C ASP A 259 2.48 -9.02 16.29
N GLY A 260 1.57 -9.30 15.34
CA GLY A 260 1.11 -8.37 14.32
C GLY A 260 2.01 -8.31 13.08
N THR A 261 3.01 -9.18 12.97
CA THR A 261 3.78 -9.38 11.73
C THR A 261 2.89 -10.04 10.68
N ARG A 262 2.91 -9.52 9.45
CA ARG A 262 2.16 -10.06 8.32
C ARG A 262 3.10 -10.46 7.20
N ILE A 263 2.90 -11.65 6.63
CA ILE A 263 3.76 -12.21 5.59
C ILE A 263 2.89 -12.67 4.43
N ALA A 264 3.06 -12.06 3.26
CA ALA A 264 2.44 -12.54 2.02
C ALA A 264 3.45 -13.31 1.18
N VAL A 265 3.07 -14.51 0.72
CA VAL A 265 3.87 -15.38 -0.14
C VAL A 265 3.12 -15.62 -1.43
N ARG A 266 3.79 -15.39 -2.58
CA ARG A 266 3.20 -15.67 -3.90
C ARG A 266 4.25 -16.00 -4.94
N GLY A 267 3.86 -16.79 -5.94
CA GLY A 267 4.62 -16.93 -7.18
C GLY A 267 4.60 -15.63 -8.00
N SER A 268 5.67 -15.40 -8.76
CA SER A 268 5.67 -14.45 -9.86
C SER A 268 5.09 -15.10 -11.11
N GLY A 269 4.22 -14.40 -11.85
CA GLY A 269 3.61 -14.93 -13.07
C GLY A 269 4.49 -14.77 -14.32
N THR A 270 5.50 -13.90 -14.26
CA THR A 270 6.33 -13.51 -15.41
C THR A 270 7.80 -13.88 -15.26
N GLU A 271 8.24 -14.18 -14.04
CA GLU A 271 9.64 -14.44 -13.71
C GLU A 271 9.72 -15.69 -12.85
N PRO A 272 10.82 -16.47 -12.92
CA PRO A 272 10.98 -17.69 -12.13
C PRO A 272 11.41 -17.35 -10.70
N LYS A 273 10.53 -16.64 -9.98
CA LYS A 273 10.77 -16.22 -8.60
C LYS A 273 9.53 -16.35 -7.73
N ILE A 274 9.75 -16.67 -6.47
CA ILE A 274 8.76 -16.56 -5.39
C ILE A 274 9.00 -15.23 -4.64
N LYS A 275 7.92 -14.51 -4.35
CA LYS A 275 7.95 -13.19 -3.71
C LYS A 275 7.45 -13.32 -2.27
N TYR A 276 8.14 -12.63 -1.37
CA TYR A 276 7.78 -12.47 0.03
C TYR A 276 7.59 -10.98 0.33
N TYR A 277 6.43 -10.64 0.88
CA TYR A 277 6.12 -9.29 1.36
C TYR A 277 5.95 -9.37 2.87
N LEU A 278 6.88 -8.78 3.59
CA LEU A 278 6.93 -8.81 5.05
C LEU A 278 6.49 -7.45 5.55
N PHE A 279 5.59 -7.43 6.53
CA PHE A 279 5.12 -6.21 7.19
C PHE A 279 5.26 -6.38 8.69
N ALA A 280 5.80 -5.35 9.33
CA ALA A 280 5.85 -5.27 10.78
C ALA A 280 5.41 -3.86 11.19
N GLN A 281 4.79 -3.75 12.34
CA GLN A 281 4.18 -2.51 12.77
C GLN A 281 4.22 -2.33 14.28
N ARG A 282 4.18 -1.08 14.71
CA ARG A 282 3.85 -0.69 16.08
C ARG A 282 2.78 0.39 16.02
N ARG A 283 1.63 0.12 16.66
CA ARG A 283 0.52 1.08 16.76
C ARG A 283 0.70 2.00 17.97
N PRO A 284 0.30 3.28 17.86
CA PRO A 284 0.25 4.16 19.01
C PRO A 284 -0.91 3.75 19.91
N GLY A 285 -0.79 4.05 21.20
CA GLY A 285 -1.90 3.91 22.14
C GLY A 285 -2.92 5.04 21.97
N LYS A 286 -3.36 5.63 23.08
CA LYS A 286 -4.26 6.81 23.05
C LYS A 286 -3.57 8.09 22.58
N SER A 287 -2.24 8.13 22.66
CA SER A 287 -1.42 9.28 22.28
C SER A 287 -0.45 8.90 21.15
N ARG A 288 -0.10 9.89 20.33
CA ARG A 288 0.97 9.76 19.33
C ARG A 288 2.31 9.41 19.98
N PHE A 289 3.22 8.80 19.21
CA PHE A 289 4.57 8.52 19.68
C PHE A 289 5.39 9.78 19.94
N GLY A 290 6.27 9.73 20.93
CA GLY A 290 7.34 10.71 21.09
C GLY A 290 8.46 10.49 20.08
N SER A 291 9.28 11.52 19.77
CA SER A 291 10.34 11.39 18.77
C SER A 291 11.39 10.33 19.12
N ALA A 292 11.86 10.29 20.37
CA ALA A 292 12.83 9.28 20.82
C ALA A 292 12.24 7.87 20.85
N GLU A 293 10.96 7.75 21.19
CA GLU A 293 10.21 6.51 21.14
C GLU A 293 10.07 6.01 19.69
N LEU A 294 9.71 6.89 18.76
CA LEU A 294 9.57 6.56 17.35
C LEU A 294 10.89 6.04 16.75
N GLU A 295 12.04 6.66 17.07
CA GLU A 295 13.35 6.17 16.62
C GLU A 295 13.67 4.77 17.14
N LYS A 296 13.36 4.49 18.41
CA LYS A 296 13.52 3.15 18.99
C LYS A 296 12.60 2.13 18.30
N ILE A 297 11.33 2.51 18.08
CA ILE A 297 10.35 1.67 17.36
C ILE A 297 10.82 1.37 15.94
N LYS A 298 11.35 2.37 15.21
CA LYS A 298 11.91 2.18 13.88
C LYS A 298 13.00 1.12 13.90
N ALA A 299 13.96 1.21 14.83
CA ALA A 299 15.04 0.24 14.93
C ALA A 299 14.53 -1.19 15.20
N GLU A 300 13.64 -1.35 16.19
CA GLU A 300 13.09 -2.65 16.59
C GLU A 300 12.26 -3.31 15.48
N VAL A 301 11.36 -2.54 14.84
CA VAL A 301 10.47 -3.05 13.80
C VAL A 301 11.25 -3.43 12.54
N ASN A 302 12.26 -2.65 12.16
CA ASN A 302 13.11 -3.01 11.01
C ASN A 302 13.99 -4.23 11.30
N ALA A 303 14.56 -4.34 12.52
CA ALA A 303 15.31 -5.53 12.91
C ALA A 303 14.45 -6.80 12.82
N ARG A 304 13.20 -6.73 13.30
CA ARG A 304 12.23 -7.84 13.19
C ARG A 304 12.00 -8.29 11.74
N LEU A 305 11.95 -7.36 10.78
CA LEU A 305 11.78 -7.71 9.36
C LEU A 305 12.99 -8.44 8.80
N GLU A 306 14.20 -8.05 9.18
CA GLU A 306 15.43 -8.74 8.78
C GLU A 306 15.49 -10.14 9.39
N ASP A 307 15.16 -10.28 10.68
CA ASP A 307 15.18 -11.59 11.34
C ASP A 307 14.14 -12.55 10.74
N ILE A 308 12.91 -12.07 10.48
CA ILE A 308 11.87 -12.87 9.81
C ILE A 308 12.31 -13.27 8.40
N TRP A 309 12.98 -12.37 7.68
CA TRP A 309 13.51 -12.70 6.36
C TRP A 309 14.56 -13.80 6.42
N SER A 310 15.54 -13.70 7.33
CA SER A 310 16.53 -14.75 7.54
C SER A 310 15.89 -16.08 7.92
N TRP A 311 14.89 -16.06 8.79
CA TRP A 311 14.13 -17.27 9.16
C TRP A 311 13.42 -17.90 7.94
N LEU A 312 12.77 -17.09 7.10
CA LEU A 312 12.09 -17.57 5.89
C LEU A 312 13.07 -18.19 4.87
N GLN A 313 14.29 -17.66 4.76
CA GLN A 313 15.31 -18.26 3.89
C GLN A 313 15.68 -19.67 4.36
N THR A 314 15.86 -19.86 5.67
CA THR A 314 16.12 -21.19 6.25
C THR A 314 14.91 -22.13 6.12
N ASP A 315 13.68 -21.64 6.34
CA ASP A 315 12.46 -22.44 6.16
C ASP A 315 12.30 -22.90 4.70
N VAL A 316 12.65 -22.06 3.72
CA VAL A 316 12.68 -22.44 2.30
C VAL A 316 13.68 -23.57 2.02
N GLU A 317 14.89 -23.51 2.59
CA GLU A 317 15.89 -24.57 2.43
C GLU A 317 15.37 -25.91 2.97
N GLN A 318 14.80 -25.89 4.18
CA GLN A 318 14.20 -27.08 4.82
C GLN A 318 13.05 -27.67 3.98
N ARG A 319 12.15 -26.82 3.47
CA ARG A 319 11.03 -27.26 2.60
C ARG A 319 11.50 -27.85 1.28
N LEU A 320 12.64 -27.43 0.78
CA LEU A 320 13.27 -27.97 -0.42
C LEU A 320 14.16 -29.20 -0.15
N GLY A 321 14.33 -29.59 1.11
CA GLY A 321 15.21 -30.68 1.52
C GLY A 321 16.69 -30.38 1.27
N ARG A 322 17.10 -29.12 1.47
CA ARG A 322 18.48 -28.64 1.36
C ARG A 322 19.07 -28.35 2.73
#